data_AF-A0A9X2U3U3-F1
#
_entry.id   AF-A0A9X2U3U3-F1
#
_cell.length_a   1.000
_cell.length_b   1.000
_cell.length_c   1.000
_cell.angle_alpha   90.00
_cell.angle_beta   90.00
_cell.angle_gamma   90.00
#
_symmetry.space_group_name_H-M   'P 1'
#
loop_
_entity.id
_entity.type
_entity.pdbx_description
1 polymer ?
#
loop_
_entity_poly.entity_id
_entity_poly.type
_entity_poly.pdbx_seq_one_letter_code
_entity_poly.pdbx_strand_id
1 'polypeptide(L)'
;MERDMDLVKEILAQLRDGNYRIEEEIDGHSEEEIIYHLKIMEENDLVDAELNEVAHTEEPRKRKWVVGKISLTWKGHEFLDAAENASAWQQAKDFVQEQGSNVPFAVLQKMMMAYIKQEAGLS
;
A
#
# COMPACT_ATOMS: atom_id res chain seq x y z
N MET A 1 10.08 -1.75 10.74
CA MET A 1 8.99 -0.76 10.55
C MET A 1 7.69 -1.52 10.61
N GLU A 2 6.62 -0.90 11.09
CA GLU A 2 5.29 -1.52 11.12
C GLU A 2 4.56 -1.25 9.80
N ARG A 3 3.56 -2.09 9.48
CA ARG A 3 2.76 -1.93 8.26
C ARG A 3 1.71 -0.84 8.49
N ASP A 4 1.77 0.23 7.72
CA ASP A 4 0.77 1.28 7.68
C ASP A 4 -0.16 1.06 6.49
N MET A 5 -1.42 0.72 6.78
CA MET A 5 -2.42 0.42 5.75
C MET A 5 -3.02 1.68 5.11
N ASP A 6 -3.00 2.82 5.79
CA ASP A 6 -3.42 4.09 5.21
C ASP A 6 -2.37 4.56 4.18
N LEU A 7 -1.08 4.43 4.49
CA LEU A 7 -0.01 4.68 3.52
C LEU A 7 -0.08 3.73 2.32
N VAL A 8 -0.33 2.43 2.53
CA VAL A 8 -0.53 1.48 1.42
C VAL A 8 -1.67 1.93 0.51
N LYS A 9 -2.81 2.31 1.08
CA LYS A 9 -3.96 2.79 0.30
C LYS A 9 -3.62 4.06 -0.48
N GLU A 10 -2.93 5.02 0.15
CA GLU A 10 -2.53 6.29 -0.47
C GLU A 10 -1.57 6.06 -1.65
N ILE A 11 -0.54 5.23 -1.47
CA ILE A 11 0.40 4.89 -2.55
C ILE A 11 -0.35 4.28 -3.74
N LEU A 12 -1.24 3.32 -3.50
CA LEU A 12 -2.01 2.67 -4.56
C LEU A 12 -2.92 3.67 -5.29
N ALA A 13 -3.56 4.60 -4.56
CA ALA A 13 -4.40 5.64 -5.14
C ALA A 13 -3.58 6.58 -6.04
N GLN A 14 -2.44 7.08 -5.57
CA GLN A 14 -1.56 7.93 -6.37
C GLN A 14 -1.01 7.22 -7.61
N LEU A 15 -0.70 5.93 -7.51
CA LEU A 15 -0.29 5.11 -8.65
C LEU A 15 -1.38 4.99 -9.70
N ARG A 16 -2.64 4.76 -9.27
CA ARG A 16 -3.79 4.66 -10.18
C ARG A 16 -4.01 5.97 -10.95
N ASP A 17 -3.86 7.09 -10.27
CA ASP A 17 -4.09 8.42 -10.85
C ASP A 17 -2.89 8.91 -11.70
N GLY A 18 -1.79 8.16 -11.74
CA GLY A 18 -0.56 8.53 -12.43
C GLY A 18 0.21 9.67 -11.77
N ASN A 19 -0.11 9.98 -10.51
CA ASN A 19 0.45 11.08 -9.73
C ASN A 19 1.57 10.65 -8.79
N TYR A 20 1.88 9.36 -8.70
CA TYR A 20 2.87 8.84 -7.78
C TYR A 20 4.27 9.42 -8.04
N ARG A 21 4.83 10.09 -7.04
CA ARG A 21 6.20 10.62 -7.02
C ARG A 21 6.82 10.36 -5.68
N ILE A 22 7.84 9.50 -5.64
CA ILE A 22 8.55 9.19 -4.38
C ILE A 22 9.31 10.40 -3.80
N GLU A 23 9.66 11.37 -4.65
CA GLU A 23 10.37 12.59 -4.28
C GLU A 23 9.46 13.63 -3.60
N GLU A 24 8.14 13.48 -3.76
CA GLU A 24 7.16 14.27 -3.04
C GLU A 24 6.85 13.49 -1.75
N GLU A 25 7.24 14.02 -0.58
CA GLU A 25 6.93 13.41 0.71
C GLU A 25 5.44 13.03 0.75
N ILE A 26 5.14 11.73 0.81
CA ILE A 26 3.75 11.27 0.94
C ILE A 26 3.35 11.56 2.38
N ASP A 27 2.64 12.67 2.57
CA ASP A 27 2.03 13.18 3.81
C ASP A 27 2.72 12.66 5.09
N GLY A 28 3.86 13.26 5.44
CA GLY A 28 4.55 13.01 6.71
C GLY A 28 5.36 11.72 6.81
N HIS A 29 5.46 10.92 5.74
CA HIS A 29 6.30 9.72 5.69
C HIS A 29 7.67 10.00 5.07
N SER A 30 8.71 9.45 5.69
CA SER A 30 10.08 9.48 5.18
C SER A 30 10.25 8.58 3.94
N GLU A 31 11.30 8.85 3.14
CA GLU A 31 11.68 8.00 2.01
C GLU A 31 11.88 6.53 2.44
N GLU A 32 12.48 6.31 3.62
CA GLU A 32 12.70 4.96 4.17
C GLU A 32 11.37 4.25 4.46
N GLU A 33 10.37 4.97 4.98
CA GLU A 33 9.01 4.46 5.20
C GLU A 33 8.34 4.08 3.89
N ILE A 34 8.40 4.95 2.90
CA ILE A 34 7.79 4.69 1.59
C ILE A 34 8.45 3.48 0.91
N ILE A 35 9.78 3.41 0.90
CA ILE A 35 10.53 2.27 0.33
C ILE A 35 10.21 0.97 1.05
N TYR A 36 10.12 0.99 2.39
CA TYR A 36 9.72 -0.20 3.14
C TYR A 36 8.35 -0.70 2.71
N HIS A 37 7.37 0.20 2.55
CA HIS A 37 6.02 -0.16 2.11
C HIS A 37 5.99 -0.68 0.68
N LEU A 38 6.71 -0.04 -0.26
CA LEU A 38 6.82 -0.53 -1.63
C LEU A 38 7.36 -1.96 -1.69
N LYS A 39 8.38 -2.30 -0.90
CA LYS A 39 8.93 -3.67 -0.86
C LYS A 39 7.90 -4.70 -0.42
N ILE A 40 7.22 -4.46 0.69
CA ILE A 40 6.22 -5.42 1.19
C ILE A 40 4.97 -5.48 0.29
N MET A 41 4.66 -4.39 -0.42
CA MET A 41 3.59 -4.35 -1.42
C MET A 41 3.97 -5.16 -2.66
N GLU A 42 5.20 -5.06 -3.13
CA GLU A 42 5.75 -5.87 -4.23
C GLU A 42 5.77 -7.36 -3.83
N GLU A 43 6.26 -7.70 -2.64
CA GLU A 43 6.25 -9.07 -2.09
C GLU A 43 4.84 -9.67 -1.99
N ASN A 44 3.81 -8.81 -1.82
CA ASN A 44 2.41 -9.22 -1.76
C ASN A 44 1.66 -9.03 -3.08
N ASP A 45 2.35 -8.76 -4.18
CA ASP A 45 1.77 -8.63 -5.51
C ASP A 45 0.70 -7.52 -5.57
N LEU A 46 0.87 -6.41 -4.84
CA LEU A 46 0.00 -5.23 -4.97
C LEU A 46 0.55 -4.25 -6.01
N VAL A 47 1.87 -4.19 -6.16
CA VAL A 47 2.57 -3.38 -7.14
C VAL A 47 3.64 -4.23 -7.83
N ASP A 48 3.95 -3.87 -9.06
CA ASP A 48 5.17 -4.28 -9.76
C ASP A 48 6.09 -3.06 -9.73
N ALA A 49 7.21 -3.15 -9.00
CA ALA A 49 8.07 -2.01 -8.69
C ALA A 49 9.56 -2.34 -8.83
N GLU A 50 10.26 -1.60 -9.68
CA GLU A 50 11.70 -1.75 -9.84
C GLU A 50 12.46 -0.95 -8.76
N LEU A 51 12.72 -1.59 -7.61
CA LEU A 51 13.41 -0.97 -6.48
C LEU A 51 14.94 -1.20 -6.55
N ASN A 52 15.70 -0.14 -6.77
CA ASN A 52 17.15 -0.21 -6.92
C ASN A 52 17.88 0.60 -5.84
N GLU A 53 18.85 -0.02 -5.17
CA GLU A 53 19.73 0.68 -4.25
C GLU A 53 20.98 1.16 -5.01
N VAL A 54 21.21 2.46 -5.09
CA VAL A 54 22.35 3.05 -5.82
C VAL A 54 23.27 3.82 -4.86
N ALA A 55 24.50 4.11 -5.29
CA ALA A 55 25.39 4.97 -4.53
C ALA A 55 24.88 6.42 -4.54
N HIS A 56 25.00 7.11 -3.41
CA HIS A 56 24.71 8.55 -3.38
C HIS A 56 25.77 9.30 -4.19
N THR A 57 25.33 10.22 -5.06
CA THR A 57 26.20 10.91 -6.01
C THR A 57 27.22 11.81 -5.33
N GLU A 58 26.82 12.47 -4.23
CA GLU A 58 27.67 13.39 -3.48
C GLU A 58 28.41 12.72 -2.32
N GLU A 59 27.90 11.57 -1.86
CA GLU A 59 28.44 10.84 -0.71
C GLU A 59 28.53 9.34 -1.03
N PRO A 60 29.54 8.87 -1.79
CA PRO A 60 29.57 7.50 -2.34
C PRO A 60 29.53 6.37 -1.30
N ARG A 61 29.76 6.66 -0.02
CA ARG A 61 29.62 5.72 1.10
C ARG A 61 28.17 5.55 1.58
N LYS A 62 27.29 6.49 1.23
CA LYS A 62 25.85 6.41 1.45
C LYS A 62 25.19 5.75 0.26
N ARG A 63 24.08 5.08 0.54
CA ARG A 63 23.21 4.48 -0.45
C ARG A 63 21.90 5.27 -0.47
N LYS A 64 21.26 5.30 -1.63
CA LYS A 64 19.90 5.84 -1.81
C LYS A 64 19.06 4.86 -2.59
N TRP A 65 17.76 4.88 -2.39
CA TRP A 65 16.85 4.10 -3.19
C TRP A 65 16.43 4.91 -4.42
N VAL A 66 16.21 4.21 -5.52
CA VAL A 66 15.63 4.74 -6.75
C VAL A 66 14.53 3.78 -7.15
N VAL A 67 13.34 4.32 -7.35
CA VAL A 67 12.20 3.60 -7.91
C VAL A 67 12.23 3.81 -9.41
N GLY A 68 12.40 2.73 -10.15
CA GLY A 68 12.32 2.70 -11.61
C GLY A 68 10.88 2.70 -12.07
N LYS A 69 10.52 1.75 -12.93
CA LYS A 69 9.12 1.55 -13.31
C LYS A 69 8.32 1.06 -12.09
N ILE A 70 7.14 1.64 -11.90
CA ILE A 70 6.17 1.18 -10.90
C ILE A 70 4.76 1.17 -11.49
N SER A 71 3.98 0.14 -11.18
CA SER A 71 2.58 0.02 -11.59
C SER A 71 1.77 -0.84 -10.62
N LEU A 72 0.46 -0.60 -10.59
CA LEU A 72 -0.49 -1.48 -9.91
C LEU A 72 -0.56 -2.85 -10.60
N THR A 73 -0.62 -3.91 -9.80
CA THR A 73 -1.03 -5.23 -10.28
C THR A 73 -2.56 -5.31 -10.29
N TRP A 74 -3.12 -6.38 -10.87
CA TRP A 74 -4.56 -6.64 -10.77
C TRP A 74 -5.03 -6.77 -9.32
N LYS A 75 -4.26 -7.46 -8.48
CA LYS A 75 -4.57 -7.62 -7.06
C LYS A 75 -4.47 -6.29 -6.31
N GLY A 76 -3.53 -5.42 -6.70
CA GLY A 76 -3.46 -4.04 -6.23
C GLY A 76 -4.73 -3.25 -6.53
N HIS A 77 -5.24 -3.36 -7.76
CA HIS A 77 -6.53 -2.77 -8.15
C HIS A 77 -7.68 -3.31 -7.30
N GLU A 78 -7.81 -4.63 -7.15
CA GLU A 78 -8.90 -5.22 -6.36
C GLU A 78 -8.85 -4.82 -4.88
N PHE A 79 -7.66 -4.72 -4.31
CA PHE A 79 -7.50 -4.24 -2.94
C PHE A 79 -7.89 -2.75 -2.84
N LEU A 80 -7.41 -1.91 -3.75
CA LEU A 80 -7.70 -0.48 -3.75
C LEU A 80 -9.20 -0.23 -3.91
N ASP A 81 -9.86 -0.88 -4.86
CA ASP A 81 -11.31 -0.76 -5.07
C ASP A 81 -12.09 -1.12 -3.81
N ALA A 82 -11.66 -2.16 -3.09
CA ALA A 82 -12.26 -2.53 -1.81
C ALA A 82 -11.99 -1.49 -0.70
N ALA A 83 -10.76 -0.96 -0.66
CA ALA A 83 -10.33 0.04 0.32
C ALA A 83 -10.94 1.44 0.07
N GLU A 84 -11.43 1.73 -1.14
CA GLU A 84 -12.13 2.96 -1.47
C GLU A 84 -13.60 2.98 -1.08
N ASN A 85 -14.23 1.82 -0.91
CA ASN A 85 -15.52 1.75 -0.25
C ASN A 85 -15.35 2.21 1.21
N ALA A 86 -15.84 3.41 1.52
CA ALA A 86 -15.65 4.05 2.82
C ALA A 86 -16.20 3.20 3.99
N SER A 87 -17.33 2.52 3.78
CA SER A 87 -17.93 1.64 4.78
C SER A 87 -17.06 0.39 5.02
N ALA A 88 -16.62 -0.27 3.95
CA ALA A 88 -15.73 -1.43 4.03
C ALA A 88 -14.39 -1.07 4.68
N TRP A 89 -13.81 0.08 4.32
CA TRP A 89 -12.56 0.58 4.91
C TRP A 89 -12.72 0.89 6.39
N GLN A 90 -13.83 1.52 6.80
CA GLN A 90 -14.07 1.81 8.20
C GLN A 90 -14.22 0.52 9.02
N GLN A 91 -15.01 -0.44 8.53
CA GLN A 91 -15.12 -1.77 9.17
C GLN A 91 -13.76 -2.47 9.27
N ALA A 92 -12.92 -2.32 8.26
CA ALA A 92 -11.58 -2.90 8.28
C ALA A 92 -10.69 -2.30 9.38
N LYS A 93 -10.73 -0.98 9.54
CA LYS A 93 -10.01 -0.29 10.62
C LYS A 93 -10.55 -0.68 11.99
N ASP A 94 -11.87 -0.73 12.16
CA ASP A 94 -12.52 -1.10 13.42
C ASP A 94 -12.10 -2.53 13.83
N PHE A 95 -12.10 -3.47 12.88
CA PHE A 95 -11.65 -4.84 13.11
C PHE A 95 -10.17 -4.92 13.55
N VAL A 96 -9.28 -4.14 12.92
CA VAL A 96 -7.86 -4.09 13.32
C VAL A 96 -7.72 -3.51 14.73
N GLN A 97 -8.51 -2.51 15.09
CA GLN A 97 -8.51 -1.95 16.45
C GLN A 97 -8.98 -2.98 17.49
N GLU A 98 -10.00 -3.77 17.17
CA GLU A 98 -10.53 -4.81 18.07
C GLU A 98 -9.60 -6.01 18.25
N GLN A 99 -8.98 -6.49 17.15
CA GLN A 99 -8.12 -7.68 17.16
C GLN A 99 -6.65 -7.37 17.46
N GLY A 100 -6.26 -6.09 17.41
CA GLY A 100 -4.89 -5.61 17.54
C GLY A 100 -4.12 -5.58 16.21
N SER A 101 -2.88 -5.05 16.25
CA SER A 101 -2.05 -4.75 15.06
C SER A 101 -1.56 -5.96 14.24
N ASN A 102 -1.91 -7.19 14.63
CA ASN A 102 -1.41 -8.43 14.02
C ASN A 102 -2.34 -9.06 12.98
N VAL A 103 -3.33 -8.31 12.46
CA VAL A 103 -4.22 -8.83 11.41
C VAL A 103 -3.42 -9.07 10.11
N PRO A 104 -3.44 -10.30 9.55
CA PRO A 104 -2.80 -10.57 8.27
C PRO A 104 -3.49 -9.80 7.12
N PHE A 105 -2.72 -9.29 6.17
CA PHE A 105 -3.24 -8.54 5.01
C PHE A 105 -4.36 -9.29 4.27
N ALA A 106 -4.17 -10.59 4.01
CA ALA A 106 -5.16 -11.41 3.31
C ALA A 106 -6.50 -11.52 4.07
N VAL A 107 -6.50 -11.43 5.40
CA VAL A 107 -7.73 -11.41 6.21
C VAL A 107 -8.43 -10.07 6.07
N LEU A 108 -7.67 -8.97 6.14
CA LEU A 108 -8.19 -7.61 5.94
C LEU A 108 -8.88 -7.46 4.58
N GLN A 109 -8.22 -7.90 3.50
CA GLN A 109 -8.76 -7.85 2.14
C GLN A 109 -10.04 -8.69 2.00
N LYS A 110 -10.04 -9.93 2.52
CA LYS A 110 -11.22 -10.81 2.46
C LYS A 110 -12.42 -10.25 3.21
N MET A 111 -12.19 -9.61 4.36
CA MET A 111 -13.25 -8.98 5.13
C MET A 111 -13.89 -7.82 4.38
N MET A 112 -13.09 -6.92 3.79
CA MET A 112 -13.62 -5.81 2.98
C MET A 112 -14.43 -6.34 1.79
N MET A 113 -13.92 -7.36 1.10
CA MET A 113 -14.65 -8.02 0.01
C MET A 113 -15.97 -8.65 0.49
N ALA A 114 -15.98 -9.32 1.64
CA ALA A 114 -17.19 -9.91 2.21
C ALA A 114 -18.24 -8.85 2.56
N TYR A 115 -17.82 -7.71 3.10
CA TYR A 115 -18.70 -6.59 3.39
C TYR A 115 -19.33 -6.03 2.11
N ILE A 116 -18.52 -5.77 1.08
CA ILE A 116 -19.01 -5.29 -0.22
C ILE A 116 -19.97 -6.29 -0.86
N LYS A 117 -19.67 -7.59 -0.74
CA LYS A 117 -20.53 -8.67 -1.24
C LYS A 117 -21.92 -8.63 -0.56
N GLN A 118 -21.95 -8.41 0.75
CA GLN A 118 -23.18 -8.26 1.53
C GLN A 118 -23.96 -7.00 1.12
N GLU A 119 -23.31 -5.86 0.96
CA GLU A 119 -23.96 -4.61 0.48
C GLU A 119 -24.57 -4.79 -0.92
N ALA A 120 -23.91 -5.56 -1.78
CA ALA A 120 -24.40 -5.88 -3.13
C ALA A 120 -25.53 -6.93 -3.15
N GLY A 121 -25.92 -7.51 -2.01
CA GLY A 121 -26.94 -8.56 -1.93
C GLY A 121 -26.50 -9.91 -2.50
N LEU A 122 -25.20 -10.13 -2.66
CA LEU A 122 -24.63 -11.39 -3.13
C LEU A 122 -24.28 -12.24 -1.89
N SER A 123 -25.12 -13.23 -1.55
CA SER A 123 -24.83 -14.17 -0.44
C SER A 123 -23.84 -15.26 -0.84
#